data_AF-A0A7X7K545-F1
#
_entry.id   AF-A0A7X7K545-F1
#
_cell.length_a   1.000
_cell.length_b   1.000
_cell.length_c   1.000
_cell.angle_alpha   90.00
_cell.angle_beta   90.00
_cell.angle_gamma   90.00
#
_symmetry.space_group_name_H-M   'P 1'
#
loop_
_entity.id
_entity.type
_entity.pdbx_description
1 polymer ?
#
loop_
_entity_poly.entity_id
_entity_poly.type
_entity_poly.pdbx_seq_one_letter_code
_entity_poly.pdbx_strand_id
1 'polypeptide(L)'
;EPVELSADEVLIQNQPREGLAVAVEHGVTVAVDTQLTRELITEGLARDVIRRVQNLRKELGLNLDDRIVTVYQADDELAAAIEEWRELIMAETLSVQLSAGEVESAAAAQEQIAGHALRVEVQRAH
;
A
#
# COMPACT_ATOMS: atom_id res chain seq x y z
N GLU A 1 24.69 -37.50 -39.67
CA GLU A 1 25.27 -36.30 -40.30
C GLU A 1 24.92 -35.09 -39.45
N PRO A 2 25.82 -34.11 -39.28
CA PRO A 2 25.49 -32.85 -38.64
C PRO A 2 24.66 -31.97 -39.60
N VAL A 3 23.62 -31.32 -39.07
CA VAL A 3 22.77 -30.38 -39.82
C VAL A 3 23.31 -28.97 -39.59
N GLU A 4 23.68 -28.26 -40.65
CA GLU A 4 24.02 -26.83 -40.59
C GLU A 4 22.74 -25.99 -40.63
N LEU A 5 22.52 -25.16 -39.62
CA LEU A 5 21.41 -24.20 -39.58
C LEU A 5 21.91 -22.83 -40.04
N SER A 6 21.21 -22.21 -40.99
CA SER A 6 21.48 -20.84 -41.44
C SER A 6 20.80 -19.81 -40.52
N ALA A 7 21.32 -18.58 -40.47
CA ALA A 7 20.78 -17.52 -39.60
C ALA A 7 19.31 -17.16 -39.91
N ASP A 8 18.84 -17.49 -41.11
CA ASP A 8 17.47 -17.24 -41.58
C ASP A 8 16.46 -18.31 -41.11
N GLU A 9 16.92 -19.40 -40.49
CA GLU A 9 16.10 -20.51 -40.00
C GLU A 9 15.90 -20.49 -38.46
N VAL A 10 16.39 -19.45 -37.79
CA VAL A 10 16.31 -19.32 -36.33
C VAL A 10 15.21 -18.32 -35.93
N LEU A 11 14.10 -18.83 -35.37
CA LEU A 11 13.10 -18.02 -34.70
C LEU A 11 13.57 -17.66 -33.28
N ILE A 12 14.08 -16.44 -33.09
CA ILE A 12 14.40 -15.91 -31.75
C ILE A 12 13.10 -15.43 -31.11
N GLN A 13 12.51 -16.26 -30.24
CA GLN A 13 11.43 -15.83 -29.36
C GLN A 13 12.01 -15.46 -27.99
N ASN A 14 11.92 -14.18 -27.62
CA ASN A 14 12.18 -13.75 -26.24
C ASN A 14 11.05 -14.30 -25.35
N GLN A 15 11.28 -15.44 -24.70
CA GLN A 15 10.42 -15.84 -23.59
C GLN A 15 10.78 -15.01 -22.36
N PRO A 16 9.85 -14.23 -21.79
CA PRO A 16 10.08 -13.57 -20.51
C PRO A 16 10.37 -14.64 -19.45
N ARG A 17 11.39 -14.41 -18.62
CA ARG A 17 11.56 -15.18 -17.38
C ARG A 17 10.30 -14.98 -16.52
N GLU A 18 9.85 -16.03 -15.85
CA GLU A 18 8.73 -15.97 -14.90
C GLU A 18 8.92 -14.77 -13.95
N GLY A 19 7.92 -13.88 -13.87
CA GLY A 19 7.97 -12.70 -13.00
C GLY A 19 8.08 -11.33 -13.70
N LEU A 20 8.13 -11.27 -15.03
CA LEU A 20 8.26 -9.99 -15.76
C LEU A 20 7.13 -9.84 -16.80
N ALA A 21 6.16 -8.98 -16.50
CA ALA A 21 5.19 -8.52 -17.49
C ALA A 21 5.86 -7.44 -18.35
N VAL A 22 6.24 -7.80 -19.58
CA VAL A 22 6.87 -6.88 -20.53
C VAL A 22 5.80 -6.28 -21.44
N ALA A 23 5.53 -4.98 -21.30
CA ALA A 23 4.77 -4.21 -22.28
C ALA A 23 5.74 -3.33 -23.09
N VAL A 24 5.70 -3.45 -24.42
CA VAL A 24 6.50 -2.63 -25.34
C VAL A 24 5.56 -1.70 -26.10
N GLU A 25 5.69 -0.40 -25.85
CA GLU A 25 5.08 0.64 -26.70
C GLU A 25 6.13 1.69 -27.04
N HIS A 26 6.26 2.04 -28.32
CA HIS A 26 7.14 3.11 -28.83
C HIS A 26 8.63 3.04 -28.41
N GLY A 27 9.19 1.84 -28.27
CA GLY A 27 10.62 1.65 -27.96
C GLY A 27 10.99 1.83 -26.49
N VAL A 28 10.01 2.03 -25.61
CA VAL A 28 10.19 1.99 -24.15
C VAL A 28 9.76 0.61 -23.67
N THR A 29 10.69 -0.13 -23.07
CA THR A 29 10.38 -1.39 -22.38
C THR A 29 10.18 -1.06 -20.92
N VAL A 30 8.94 -1.07 -20.45
CA VAL A 30 8.65 -1.04 -19.01
C VAL A 30 8.56 -2.48 -18.54
N ALA A 31 9.55 -2.90 -17.76
CA ALA A 31 9.55 -4.17 -17.06
C ALA A 31 9.04 -3.91 -15.64
N VAL A 32 7.81 -4.34 -15.36
CA VAL A 32 7.30 -4.37 -13.98
C VAL A 32 7.61 -5.75 -13.44
N ASP A 33 8.44 -5.80 -12.41
CA ASP A 33 8.64 -7.01 -11.62
C ASP A 33 7.30 -7.39 -10.97
N THR A 34 6.75 -8.54 -11.34
CA THR A 34 5.43 -8.99 -10.90
C THR A 34 5.50 -9.74 -9.57
N GLN A 35 6.69 -9.91 -8.98
CA GLN A 35 6.85 -10.52 -7.67
C GLN A 35 6.71 -9.44 -6.58
N LEU A 36 5.50 -9.31 -6.03
CA LEU A 36 5.28 -8.50 -4.84
C LEU A 36 6.02 -9.13 -3.65
N THR A 37 6.98 -8.39 -3.10
CA THR A 37 7.63 -8.76 -1.84
C THR A 37 6.71 -8.42 -0.67
N ARG A 38 6.93 -9.10 0.47
CA ARG A 38 6.18 -8.80 1.70
C ARG A 38 6.32 -7.34 2.12
N GLU A 39 7.52 -6.78 1.99
CA GLU A 39 7.80 -5.37 2.28
C GLU A 39 6.92 -4.45 1.43
N LEU A 40 6.89 -4.66 0.10
CA LEU A 40 6.05 -3.86 -0.81
C LEU A 40 4.55 -3.96 -0.50
N ILE A 41 4.08 -5.15 -0.08
CA ILE A 41 2.69 -5.34 0.34
C ILE A 41 2.40 -4.52 1.60
N THR A 42 3.22 -4.64 2.64
CA THR A 42 3.01 -3.91 3.90
C THR A 42 3.14 -2.39 3.73
N GLU A 43 4.06 -1.92 2.88
CA GLU A 43 4.19 -0.51 2.53
C GLU A 43 2.92 -0.01 1.83
N GLY A 44 2.39 -0.79 0.88
CA GLY A 44 1.13 -0.50 0.20
C GLY A 44 -0.04 -0.35 1.17
N LEU A 45 -0.19 -1.29 2.10
CA LEU A 45 -1.20 -1.24 3.15
C LEU A 45 -1.04 0.02 4.02
N ALA A 46 0.19 0.36 4.43
CA ALA A 46 0.47 1.56 5.21
C ALA A 46 0.10 2.84 4.46
N ARG A 47 0.40 2.92 3.16
CA ARG A 47 0.03 4.06 2.30
C ARG A 47 -1.48 4.23 2.18
N ASP A 48 -2.22 3.14 2.10
CA ASP A 48 -3.68 3.18 2.10
C ASP A 48 -4.25 3.64 3.46
N VAL A 49 -3.65 3.22 4.58
CA VAL A 49 -4.02 3.71 5.91
C VAL A 49 -3.78 5.22 6.02
N ILE A 50 -2.62 5.71 5.57
CA ILE A 50 -2.31 7.14 5.53
C ILE A 50 -3.38 7.89 4.74
N ARG A 51 -3.72 7.40 3.55
CA ARG A 51 -4.75 7.99 2.70
C ARG A 51 -6.10 8.04 3.42
N ARG A 52 -6.50 6.97 4.12
CA ARG A 52 -7.75 6.93 4.88
C ARG A 52 -7.76 7.94 6.02
N VAL A 53 -6.71 7.99 6.83
CA VAL A 53 -6.59 8.93 7.96
C VAL A 53 -6.60 10.39 7.45
N GLN A 54 -5.90 10.67 6.35
CA GLN A 54 -5.90 12.01 5.75
C GLN A 54 -7.26 12.43 5.20
N ASN A 55 -8.03 11.50 4.62
CA ASN A 55 -9.40 11.79 4.22
C ASN A 55 -10.29 12.10 5.42
N LEU A 56 -10.15 11.36 6.52
CA LEU A 56 -10.89 11.63 7.76
C LEU A 56 -10.57 12.99 8.36
N ARG A 57 -9.29 13.40 8.34
CA ARG A 57 -8.90 14.76 8.76
C ARG A 57 -9.66 15.84 7.99
N LYS A 58 -9.82 15.65 6.67
CA LYS A 58 -10.56 16.58 5.79
C LYS A 58 -12.06 16.52 6.06
N GLU A 59 -12.64 15.32 6.22
CA GLU A 59 -14.06 15.12 6.51
C GLU A 59 -14.47 15.78 7.84
N LEU A 60 -13.58 15.76 8.83
CA LEU A 60 -13.78 16.42 10.13
C LEU A 60 -13.44 17.92 10.13
N GLY A 61 -12.98 18.46 9.00
CA GLY A 61 -12.65 19.88 8.86
C GLY A 61 -11.45 20.32 9.71
N LEU A 62 -10.51 19.42 9.99
CA LEU A 62 -9.28 19.76 10.71
C LEU A 62 -8.37 20.66 9.86
N ASN A 63 -7.63 21.54 10.53
CA ASN A 63 -6.63 22.38 9.86
C ASN A 63 -5.44 21.54 9.37
N LEU A 64 -4.67 22.11 8.45
CA LEU A 64 -3.50 21.44 7.85
C LEU A 64 -2.47 21.01 8.89
N ASP A 65 -2.29 21.82 9.95
CA ASP A 65 -1.29 21.66 11.01
C ASP A 65 -1.86 21.06 12.31
N ASP A 66 -3.16 20.75 12.36
CA ASP A 66 -3.77 20.12 13.52
C ASP A 66 -3.15 18.75 13.77
N ARG A 67 -2.65 18.52 14.99
CA ARG A 67 -2.18 17.21 15.44
C ARG A 67 -3.35 16.36 15.90
N ILE A 68 -3.25 15.04 15.75
CA ILE A 68 -4.34 14.11 16.06
C ILE A 68 -3.89 12.94 16.92
N VAL A 69 -4.84 12.33 17.63
CA VAL A 69 -4.74 10.98 18.18
C VAL A 69 -5.55 10.07 17.27
N THR A 70 -4.93 8.98 16.82
CA THR A 70 -5.55 7.99 15.93
C THR A 70 -5.70 6.66 16.66
N VAL A 71 -6.93 6.16 16.72
CA VAL A 71 -7.23 4.82 17.25
C VAL A 71 -7.77 3.96 16.12
N TYR A 72 -7.24 2.75 15.99
CA TYR A 72 -7.63 1.83 14.94
C TYR A 72 -7.98 0.46 15.48
N GLN A 73 -8.82 -0.25 14.74
CA GLN A 73 -9.11 -1.65 14.89
C GLN A 73 -8.99 -2.28 13.49
N ALA A 74 -8.15 -3.31 13.38
CA ALA A 74 -7.85 -3.98 12.13
C ALA A 74 -7.69 -5.48 12.37
N ASP A 75 -7.75 -6.28 11.30
CA ASP A 75 -7.30 -7.67 11.36
C ASP A 75 -5.78 -7.78 11.55
N ASP A 76 -5.30 -8.99 11.90
CA ASP A 76 -3.91 -9.21 12.32
C ASP A 76 -2.88 -8.78 11.27
N GLU A 77 -3.18 -8.98 9.98
CA GLU A 77 -2.25 -8.66 8.90
C GLU A 77 -2.13 -7.15 8.70
N LEU A 78 -3.26 -6.44 8.67
CA LEU A 78 -3.26 -4.99 8.56
C LEU A 78 -2.71 -4.34 9.84
N ALA A 79 -3.02 -4.87 11.02
CA ALA A 79 -2.46 -4.39 12.28
C ALA A 79 -0.93 -4.53 12.32
N ALA A 80 -0.39 -5.65 11.84
CA ALA A 80 1.06 -5.85 11.74
C ALA A 80 1.70 -4.85 10.76
N ALA A 81 1.08 -4.60 9.60
CA ALA A 81 1.55 -3.59 8.65
C ALA A 81 1.52 -2.17 9.24
N ILE A 82 0.45 -1.82 9.98
CA ILE A 82 0.34 -0.53 10.67
C ILE A 82 1.45 -0.38 11.71
N GLU A 83 1.78 -1.44 12.45
CA GLU A 83 2.87 -1.42 13.43
C GLU A 83 4.24 -1.26 12.76
N GLU A 84 4.50 -2.03 11.70
CA GLU A 84 5.77 -2.00 10.95
C GLU A 84 6.04 -0.60 10.37
N TRP A 85 5.01 0.07 9.88
CA TRP A 85 5.11 1.40 9.26
C TRP A 85 4.61 2.54 10.15
N ARG A 86 4.48 2.29 11.46
CA ARG A 86 3.92 3.21 12.47
C ARG A 86 4.47 4.62 12.37
N GLU A 87 5.80 4.75 12.30
CA GLU A 87 6.47 6.06 12.30
C GLU A 87 6.11 6.88 11.06
N LEU A 88 6.09 6.23 9.89
CA LEU A 88 5.71 6.85 8.63
C LEU A 88 4.24 7.28 8.68
N ILE A 89 3.34 6.41 9.14
CA ILE A 89 1.92 6.72 9.27
C ILE A 89 1.72 7.94 10.18
N MET A 90 2.38 7.96 11.35
CA MET A 90 2.26 9.07 12.28
C MET A 90 2.81 10.38 11.71
N ALA A 91 3.97 10.35 11.06
CA ALA A 91 4.59 11.52 10.44
C ALA A 91 3.71 12.10 9.33
N GLU A 92 3.22 11.26 8.43
CA GLU A 92 2.42 11.68 7.27
C GLU A 92 1.00 12.12 7.66
N THR A 93 0.50 11.75 8.85
CA THR A 93 -0.87 12.08 9.31
C THR A 93 -0.92 13.12 10.43
N LEU A 94 0.24 13.62 10.88
CA LEU A 94 0.39 14.43 12.10
C LEU A 94 -0.23 13.77 13.35
N SER A 95 -0.21 12.44 13.40
CA SER A 95 -0.65 11.71 14.59
C SER A 95 0.43 11.78 15.67
N VAL A 96 0.09 12.28 16.85
CA VAL A 96 0.97 12.24 18.03
C VAL A 96 0.88 10.92 18.78
N GLN A 97 -0.21 10.17 18.54
CA GLN A 97 -0.41 8.83 19.05
C GLN A 97 -1.18 8.01 18.02
N LEU A 98 -0.76 6.76 17.86
CA LEU A 98 -1.41 5.75 17.05
C LEU A 98 -1.55 4.49 17.90
N SER A 99 -2.75 3.99 18.11
CA SER A 99 -2.95 2.80 18.96
C SER A 99 -4.04 1.89 18.44
N ALA A 100 -3.79 0.59 18.54
CA ALA A 100 -4.84 -0.41 18.40
C ALA A 100 -5.79 -0.32 19.61
N GLY A 101 -7.09 -0.37 19.39
CA GLY A 101 -8.09 -0.29 20.45
C GLY A 101 -9.51 -0.48 19.95
N GLU A 102 -10.46 -0.56 20.88
CA GLU A 102 -11.88 -0.61 20.53
C GLU A 102 -12.32 0.75 19.98
N VAL A 103 -12.84 0.72 18.77
CA VAL A 103 -13.39 1.90 18.10
C VAL A 103 -14.91 1.79 18.12
N GLU A 104 -15.55 2.25 19.18
CA GLU A 104 -17.00 2.13 19.38
C GLU A 104 -17.80 3.33 18.88
N SER A 105 -17.12 4.45 18.59
CA SER A 105 -17.76 5.69 18.18
C SER A 105 -18.55 5.54 16.87
N ALA A 106 -19.72 6.18 16.80
CA ALA A 106 -20.46 6.35 15.55
C ALA A 106 -19.74 7.26 14.55
N ALA A 107 -18.77 8.06 15.02
CA ALA A 107 -17.90 8.88 14.17
C ALA A 107 -16.73 8.11 13.56
N ALA A 108 -16.57 6.83 13.92
CA ALA A 108 -15.53 5.99 13.35
C ALA A 108 -15.81 5.66 11.89
N ALA A 109 -14.79 5.80 11.06
CA ALA A 109 -14.84 5.29 9.70
C ALA A 109 -14.66 3.78 9.68
N GLN A 110 -15.40 3.12 8.81
CA GLN A 110 -15.27 1.69 8.53
C GLN A 110 -15.08 1.50 7.02
N GLU A 111 -14.02 0.79 6.63
CA GLU A 111 -13.74 0.48 5.23
C GLU A 111 -12.92 -0.80 5.11
N GLN A 112 -12.75 -1.30 3.89
CA GLN A 112 -11.77 -2.34 3.57
C GLN A 112 -10.56 -1.74 2.86
N ILE A 113 -9.36 -2.04 3.33
CA ILE A 113 -8.09 -1.71 2.67
C ILE A 113 -7.50 -2.98 2.10
N ALA A 114 -7.45 -3.07 0.76
CA ALA A 114 -6.92 -4.24 0.04
C ALA A 114 -7.53 -5.60 0.52
N GLY A 115 -8.79 -5.60 0.96
CA GLY A 115 -9.49 -6.78 1.49
C GLY A 115 -9.43 -6.94 3.01
N HIS A 116 -8.64 -6.13 3.71
CA HIS A 116 -8.53 -6.12 5.17
C HIS A 116 -9.52 -5.16 5.81
N ALA A 117 -10.16 -5.58 6.89
CA ALA A 117 -11.12 -4.71 7.59
C ALA A 117 -10.38 -3.66 8.41
N LEU A 118 -10.73 -2.38 8.23
CA LEU A 118 -10.24 -1.27 9.03
C LEU A 118 -11.41 -0.50 9.62
N ARG A 119 -11.35 -0.29 10.93
CA ARG A 119 -12.12 0.74 11.63
C ARG A 119 -11.17 1.73 12.27
N VAL A 120 -11.39 3.02 12.03
CA VAL A 120 -10.47 4.06 12.49
C VAL A 120 -11.23 5.30 12.92
N GLU A 121 -10.79 5.87 14.04
CA GLU A 121 -11.24 7.16 14.51
C GLU A 121 -10.05 8.08 14.73
N VAL A 122 -10.28 9.38 14.52
CA VAL A 122 -9.27 10.41 14.72
C VAL A 122 -9.87 11.54 15.54
N GLN A 123 -9.10 12.08 16.46
CA GLN A 123 -9.50 13.20 17.32
C GLN A 123 -8.37 14.21 17.38
N ARG A 124 -8.70 15.51 17.42
CA ARG A 124 -7.67 16.56 17.55
C ARG A 124 -6.96 16.39 18.89
N ALA A 125 -5.63 16.39 18.86
CA ALA A 125 -4.82 16.43 20.07
C ALA A 125 -5.00 17.80 20.75
N HIS A 126 -5.11 17.80 22.08
CA HIS A 126 -5.19 19.02 22.89
C HIS A 126 -3.83 19.69 23.06
#